data_AF-A0A1P8NCI2-F1
#
_entry.id   AF-A0A1P8NCI2-F1
#
_cell.length_a   1.000
_cell.length_b   1.000
_cell.length_c   1.000
_cell.angle_alpha   90.00
_cell.angle_beta   90.00
_cell.angle_gamma   90.00
#
_symmetry.space_group_name_H-M   'P 1'
#
loop_
_entity.id
_entity.type
_entity.pdbx_description
1 polymer ?
#
loop_
_entity_poly.entity_id
_entity_poly.type
_entity_poly.pdbx_seq_one_letter_code
_entity_poly.pdbx_strand_id
1 'polypeptide(L)'
;MARRALARGEFGDVKLSGLIDGRWVKEETVKAEKLKPSKWKAVVLYQDGKSKRPRPITAEDTSKERARTRITKRMEQEESKSAAPELGKRTLEEGVKAYLANLEAGKPKRSPSTVRTYRQVINAYVLRPTSLVKGMQVADITPLDLMQEAQGLAEEGMVSHVHHCKAIWSAVFREAVMSGAVSVNPVRLMEPLELEKPEVRTHGNGARHEKDRVLSPEESSVIFRKVYEDEDAVRKGIADLILLGMSQGLRIAEAVSIRWEDLDLDSEKPTLTVAGTLQPVKGRGILWHDSPKSDASRRTIPLMGQEVLDMLRRRREERTAMPKHHDSKVQEIRDTHVFLSPKGRVPNVDNINKDVRTALDGAGFPWLTYHGFRHTVSVRMKAAGVPPIVAGRFLGHTEAVSMKSYSDRNSEPMAVLGVADQLALPGAVPAPVPA
;
A
#
# COMPACT_ATOMS: atom_id res chain seq x y z
N MET A 1 -33.07 42.06 21.23
CA MET A 1 -33.17 40.93 20.27
C MET A 1 -33.46 39.65 21.04
N ALA A 2 -34.64 39.05 20.83
CA ALA A 2 -34.95 37.74 21.39
C ALA A 2 -33.96 36.71 20.82
N ARG A 3 -33.23 36.01 21.68
CA ARG A 3 -32.29 34.96 21.24
C ARG A 3 -33.11 33.82 20.64
N ARG A 4 -32.84 33.49 19.36
CA ARG A 4 -33.37 32.29 18.69
C ARG A 4 -33.12 31.07 19.59
N ALA A 5 -34.17 30.28 19.82
CA ALA A 5 -34.03 29.01 20.53
C ALA A 5 -33.22 28.03 19.66
N LEU A 6 -32.23 27.36 20.26
CA LEU A 6 -31.43 26.35 19.58
C LEU A 6 -32.28 25.12 19.27
N ALA A 7 -32.25 24.66 18.02
CA ALA A 7 -32.88 23.41 17.60
C ALA A 7 -32.11 22.19 18.15
N ARG A 8 -32.73 21.00 18.11
CA ARG A 8 -32.09 19.76 18.54
C ARG A 8 -30.84 19.49 17.69
N GLY A 9 -29.71 19.25 18.36
CA GLY A 9 -28.41 19.05 17.73
C GLY A 9 -27.67 20.34 17.37
N GLU A 10 -28.25 21.52 17.60
CA GLU A 10 -27.67 22.81 17.23
C GLU A 10 -26.75 23.36 18.33
N PHE A 11 -25.64 23.98 17.91
CA PHE A 11 -24.75 24.76 18.77
C PHE A 11 -25.03 26.25 18.62
N GLY A 12 -24.98 26.99 19.73
CA GLY A 12 -24.97 28.44 19.71
C GLY A 12 -23.60 29.03 19.35
N ASP A 13 -23.47 30.35 19.45
CA ASP A 13 -22.20 31.02 19.22
C ASP A 13 -21.18 30.71 20.33
N VAL A 14 -19.92 30.50 19.91
CA VAL A 14 -18.79 30.38 20.84
C VAL A 14 -18.51 31.74 21.48
N LYS A 15 -18.62 31.80 22.81
CA LYS A 15 -18.28 32.98 23.61
C LYS A 15 -16.94 32.79 24.29
N LEU A 16 -16.09 33.81 24.22
CA LEU A 16 -14.76 33.81 24.82
C LEU A 16 -14.70 34.76 26.02
N SER A 17 -13.94 34.37 27.04
CA SER A 17 -13.67 35.20 28.21
C SER A 17 -12.24 34.98 28.71
N GLY A 18 -11.58 36.03 29.19
CA GLY A 18 -10.25 35.99 29.78
C GLY A 18 -10.30 36.04 31.30
N LEU A 19 -9.40 35.31 31.98
CA LEU A 19 -9.25 35.32 33.43
C LEU A 19 -8.32 36.44 33.88
N ILE A 20 -8.84 37.39 34.66
CA ILE A 20 -8.15 38.57 35.18
C ILE A 20 -8.50 38.69 36.66
N ASP A 21 -7.49 38.73 37.53
CA ASP A 21 -7.65 38.86 38.98
C ASP A 21 -8.72 37.91 39.58
N GLY A 22 -8.71 36.66 39.11
CA GLY A 22 -9.64 35.62 39.55
C GLY A 22 -11.05 35.69 38.96
N ARG A 23 -11.35 36.65 38.08
CA ARG A 23 -12.67 36.83 37.45
C ARG A 23 -12.61 36.62 35.94
N TRP A 24 -13.66 36.00 35.38
CA TRP A 24 -13.82 35.84 33.94
C TRP A 24 -14.45 37.09 33.32
N VAL A 25 -13.69 37.75 32.46
CA VAL A 25 -14.07 38.98 31.76
C VAL A 25 -14.31 38.68 30.28
N LYS A 26 -15.39 39.20 29.69
CA LYS A 26 -15.73 38.91 28.29
C LYS A 26 -14.67 39.44 27.31
N GLU A 27 -14.52 38.76 26.17
CA GLU A 27 -13.52 39.13 25.15
C GLU A 27 -13.65 40.60 24.71
N GLU A 28 -14.87 41.13 24.57
CA GLU A 28 -15.07 42.51 24.14
C GLU A 28 -14.46 43.51 25.12
N THR A 29 -14.62 43.27 26.42
CA THR A 29 -14.05 44.09 27.50
C THR A 29 -12.53 43.93 27.58
N VAL A 30 -12.03 42.69 27.48
CA VAL A 30 -10.57 42.43 27.45
C VAL A 30 -9.89 43.20 26.31
N LYS A 31 -10.52 43.27 25.13
CA LYS A 31 -10.03 44.03 23.98
C LYS A 31 -10.12 45.54 24.19
N ALA A 32 -11.26 46.04 24.68
CA ALA A 32 -11.48 47.46 24.89
C ALA A 32 -10.48 48.06 25.90
N GLU A 33 -10.21 47.33 26.98
CA GLU A 33 -9.35 47.78 28.08
C GLU A 33 -7.90 47.28 27.97
N LYS A 34 -7.54 46.60 26.87
CA LYS A 34 -6.19 46.05 26.60
C LYS A 34 -5.63 45.20 27.76
N LEU A 35 -6.50 44.40 28.39
CA LEU A 35 -6.13 43.57 29.52
C LEU A 35 -5.34 42.34 29.08
N LYS A 36 -4.52 41.77 29.97
CA LYS A 36 -3.70 40.57 29.72
C LYS A 36 -4.20 39.38 30.55
N PRO A 37 -5.09 38.52 29.99
CA PRO A 37 -5.60 37.37 30.71
C PRO A 37 -4.54 36.30 30.93
N SER A 38 -4.57 35.65 32.10
CA SER A 38 -3.72 34.49 32.40
C SER A 38 -4.24 33.18 31.77
N LYS A 39 -5.55 33.11 31.52
CA LYS A 39 -6.24 32.00 30.86
C LYS A 39 -7.42 32.50 30.03
N TRP A 40 -7.84 31.70 29.07
CA TRP A 40 -9.00 31.91 28.22
C TRP A 40 -9.99 30.75 28.39
N LYS A 41 -11.28 31.09 28.42
CA LYS A 41 -12.40 30.16 28.47
C LYS A 41 -13.30 30.37 27.27
N ALA A 42 -13.54 29.32 26.53
CA ALA A 42 -14.53 29.24 25.47
C ALA A 42 -15.77 28.50 25.99
N VAL A 43 -16.96 29.05 25.74
CA VAL A 43 -18.25 28.46 26.12
C VAL A 43 -19.17 28.44 24.91
N VAL A 44 -19.81 27.30 24.66
CA VAL A 44 -20.86 27.15 23.65
C VAL A 44 -22.07 26.47 24.28
N LEU A 45 -23.28 26.87 23.90
CA LEU A 45 -24.51 26.20 24.33
C LEU A 45 -24.87 25.12 23.32
N TYR A 46 -25.20 23.92 23.80
CA TYR A 46 -25.57 22.78 22.98
C TYR A 46 -26.94 22.24 23.39
N GLN A 47 -27.83 22.02 22.42
CA GLN A 47 -29.14 21.41 22.63
C GLN A 47 -29.10 19.93 22.26
N ASP A 48 -28.88 19.06 23.24
CA ASP A 48 -28.79 17.60 23.05
C ASP A 48 -30.15 16.92 22.85
N GLY A 49 -31.26 17.64 23.04
CA GLY A 49 -32.61 17.11 22.93
C GLY A 49 -33.05 16.22 24.09
N LYS A 50 -32.21 16.00 25.11
CA LYS A 50 -32.56 15.29 26.34
C LYS A 50 -33.18 16.22 27.39
N SER A 51 -32.83 17.50 27.34
CA SER A 51 -33.34 18.55 28.25
C SER A 51 -34.07 19.64 27.46
N LYS A 52 -35.09 20.24 28.07
CA LYS A 52 -35.75 21.44 27.52
C LYS A 52 -34.79 22.65 27.44
N ARG A 53 -33.67 22.65 28.17
CA ARG A 53 -32.71 23.75 28.22
C ARG A 53 -31.35 23.32 27.64
N PRO A 54 -30.73 24.13 26.75
CA PRO A 54 -29.39 23.88 26.26
C PRO A 54 -28.37 23.82 27.40
N ARG A 55 -27.44 22.87 27.33
CA ARG A 55 -26.36 22.74 28.31
C ARG A 55 -25.09 23.45 27.81
N PRO A 56 -24.28 24.05 28.71
CA PRO A 56 -23.01 24.64 28.33
C PRO A 56 -21.93 23.57 28.14
N ILE A 57 -21.18 23.68 27.05
CA ILE A 57 -19.89 23.02 26.86
C ILE A 57 -18.82 24.09 27.02
N THR A 58 -17.78 23.78 27.78
CA THR A 58 -16.70 24.73 28.08
C THR A 58 -15.35 24.15 27.68
N ALA A 59 -14.37 24.98 27.38
CA ALA A 59 -12.97 24.60 27.21
C ALA A 59 -12.08 25.75 27.67
N GLU A 60 -10.98 25.44 28.33
CA GLU A 60 -10.05 26.44 28.88
C GLU A 60 -8.62 26.15 28.42
N ASP A 61 -7.85 27.20 28.16
CA ASP A 61 -6.42 27.13 27.84
C ASP A 61 -5.71 28.44 28.20
N THR A 62 -4.39 28.46 28.13
CA THR A 62 -3.53 29.64 28.29
C THR A 62 -3.64 30.64 27.13
N SER A 63 -4.02 30.19 25.93
CA SER A 63 -4.18 31.02 24.73
C SER A 63 -5.63 31.02 24.24
N LYS A 64 -6.05 32.16 23.70
CA LYS A 64 -7.37 32.36 23.08
C LYS A 64 -7.59 31.41 21.90
N GLU A 65 -6.66 31.35 20.94
CA GLU A 65 -6.74 30.41 19.80
C GLU A 65 -6.85 28.97 20.28
N ARG A 66 -6.04 28.56 21.28
CA ARG A 66 -6.07 27.19 21.79
C ARG A 66 -7.39 26.85 22.48
N ALA A 67 -7.95 27.76 23.29
CA ALA A 67 -9.27 27.57 23.89
C ALA A 67 -10.37 27.42 22.81
N ARG A 68 -10.27 28.20 21.72
CA ARG A 68 -11.18 28.11 20.57
C ARG A 68 -11.03 26.78 19.82
N THR A 69 -9.81 26.33 19.53
CA THR A 69 -9.58 25.03 18.89
C THR A 69 -10.09 23.87 19.76
N ARG A 70 -9.88 23.93 21.08
CA ARG A 70 -10.37 22.90 22.01
C ARG A 70 -11.90 22.83 22.07
N ILE A 71 -12.60 23.97 22.05
CA ILE A 71 -14.07 23.95 22.06
C ILE A 71 -14.63 23.40 20.74
N THR A 72 -14.05 23.75 19.60
CA THR A 72 -14.44 23.19 18.29
C THR A 72 -14.30 21.67 18.27
N LYS A 73 -13.16 21.14 18.76
CA LYS A 73 -12.96 19.68 18.87
C LYS A 73 -13.98 19.00 19.81
N ARG A 74 -14.39 19.67 20.89
CA ARG A 74 -15.45 19.17 21.78
C ARG A 74 -16.83 19.22 21.11
N MET A 75 -17.12 20.22 20.27
CA MET A 75 -18.35 20.28 19.49
C MET A 75 -18.45 19.12 18.51
N GLU A 76 -17.39 18.84 17.75
CA GLU A 76 -17.30 17.69 16.83
C GLU A 76 -17.53 16.35 17.55
N GLN A 77 -16.99 16.21 18.78
CA GLN A 77 -17.22 15.02 19.62
C GLN A 77 -18.68 14.88 20.06
N GLU A 78 -19.37 15.98 20.35
CA GLU A 78 -20.79 15.94 20.76
C GLU A 78 -21.73 15.73 19.57
N GLU A 79 -21.41 16.27 18.39
CA GLU A 79 -22.09 15.91 17.14
C GLU A 79 -21.97 14.41 16.85
N SER A 80 -20.77 13.87 17.00
CA SER A 80 -20.50 12.43 16.82
C SER A 80 -21.33 11.57 17.77
N LYS A 81 -21.46 11.98 19.05
CA LYS A 81 -22.28 11.28 20.05
C LYS A 81 -23.79 11.36 19.78
N SER A 82 -24.28 12.46 19.24
CA SER A 82 -25.70 12.58 18.85
C SER A 82 -26.03 11.82 17.57
N ALA A 83 -25.05 11.59 16.69
CA ALA A 83 -25.18 10.71 15.53
C ALA A 83 -25.05 9.21 15.87
N ALA A 84 -24.52 8.87 17.05
CA ALA A 84 -24.32 7.49 17.53
C ALA A 84 -25.55 6.58 17.43
N PRO A 85 -26.77 7.00 17.83
CA PRO A 85 -27.96 6.16 17.76
C PRO A 85 -28.43 5.88 16.33
N GLU A 86 -28.08 6.74 15.37
CA GLU A 86 -28.44 6.56 13.94
C GLU A 86 -27.40 5.73 13.18
N LEU A 87 -26.12 5.77 13.60
CA LEU A 87 -25.06 4.91 13.06
C LEU A 87 -25.15 3.46 13.57
N GLY A 88 -25.60 3.24 14.81
CA GLY A 88 -25.80 1.89 15.35
C GLY A 88 -26.91 1.11 14.66
N LYS A 89 -27.93 1.81 14.15
CA LYS A 89 -29.05 1.24 13.38
C LYS A 89 -28.68 0.86 11.94
N ARG A 90 -27.55 1.34 11.44
CA ARG A 90 -27.11 0.99 10.09
C ARG A 90 -26.76 -0.48 10.04
N THR A 91 -27.06 -1.11 8.91
CA THR A 91 -26.56 -2.45 8.63
C THR A 91 -25.06 -2.42 8.37
N LEU A 92 -24.39 -3.55 8.52
CA LEU A 92 -22.99 -3.68 8.13
C LEU A 92 -22.79 -3.31 6.65
N GLU A 93 -23.73 -3.70 5.79
CA GLU A 93 -23.70 -3.37 4.37
C GLU A 93 -23.68 -1.85 4.12
N GLU A 94 -24.54 -1.09 4.78
CA GLU A 94 -24.57 0.37 4.69
C GLU A 94 -23.27 0.98 5.20
N GLY A 95 -22.74 0.47 6.33
CA GLY A 95 -21.47 0.93 6.89
C GLY A 95 -20.28 0.68 5.96
N VAL A 96 -20.20 -0.51 5.37
CA VAL A 96 -19.13 -0.88 4.43
C VAL A 96 -19.21 -0.08 3.13
N LYS A 97 -20.42 0.14 2.59
CA LYS A 97 -20.63 0.99 1.40
C LYS A 97 -20.22 2.44 1.65
N ALA A 98 -20.60 3.00 2.81
CA ALA A 98 -20.18 4.35 3.21
C ALA A 98 -18.65 4.42 3.37
N TYR A 99 -18.03 3.41 3.97
CA TYR A 99 -16.58 3.33 4.09
C TYR A 99 -15.88 3.30 2.73
N LEU A 100 -16.38 2.51 1.78
CA LEU A 100 -15.85 2.47 0.42
C LEU A 100 -15.98 3.83 -0.30
N ALA A 101 -17.13 4.47 -0.21
CA ALA A 101 -17.36 5.80 -0.80
C ALA A 101 -16.36 6.84 -0.23
N ASN A 102 -16.11 6.79 1.09
CA ASN A 102 -15.13 7.63 1.74
C ASN A 102 -13.70 7.35 1.23
N LEU A 103 -13.31 6.09 1.08
CA LEU A 103 -12.01 5.71 0.51
C LEU A 103 -11.85 6.21 -0.93
N GLU A 104 -12.89 6.11 -1.75
CA GLU A 104 -12.91 6.61 -3.13
C GLU A 104 -12.82 8.13 -3.19
N ALA A 105 -13.37 8.83 -2.20
CA ALA A 105 -13.22 10.27 -1.99
C ALA A 105 -11.85 10.65 -1.37
N GLY A 106 -10.96 9.68 -1.12
CA GLY A 106 -9.63 9.92 -0.56
C GLY A 106 -9.60 10.14 0.96
N LYS A 107 -10.62 9.65 1.68
CA LYS A 107 -10.78 9.80 3.13
C LYS A 107 -10.91 8.43 3.81
N PRO A 108 -9.88 7.91 4.49
CA PRO A 108 -8.52 8.43 4.58
C PRO A 108 -7.75 8.28 3.26
N LYS A 109 -6.67 9.05 3.11
CA LYS A 109 -5.80 8.96 1.94
C LYS A 109 -5.16 7.57 1.87
N ARG A 110 -5.45 6.84 0.79
CA ARG A 110 -4.89 5.52 0.47
C ARG A 110 -4.37 5.52 -0.95
N SER A 111 -3.47 4.59 -1.28
CA SER A 111 -3.02 4.42 -2.66
C SER A 111 -4.19 3.97 -3.55
N PRO A 112 -4.21 4.34 -4.84
CA PRO A 112 -5.24 3.88 -5.78
C PRO A 112 -5.36 2.35 -5.86
N SER A 113 -4.23 1.64 -5.75
CA SER A 113 -4.19 0.17 -5.70
C SER A 113 -4.91 -0.38 -4.47
N THR A 114 -4.69 0.22 -3.29
CA THR A 114 -5.36 -0.19 -2.05
C THR A 114 -6.87 -0.03 -2.17
N VAL A 115 -7.34 1.11 -2.69
CA VAL A 115 -8.77 1.36 -2.89
C VAL A 115 -9.38 0.35 -3.87
N ARG A 116 -8.66 0.03 -4.95
CA ARG A 116 -9.10 -1.00 -5.92
C ARG A 116 -9.21 -2.38 -5.26
N THR A 117 -8.22 -2.81 -4.49
CA THR A 117 -8.25 -4.09 -3.76
C THR A 117 -9.39 -4.12 -2.76
N TYR A 118 -9.60 -3.03 -2.00
CA TYR A 118 -10.68 -2.98 -1.01
C TYR A 118 -12.04 -3.05 -1.68
N ARG A 119 -12.25 -2.35 -2.81
CA ARG A 119 -13.48 -2.47 -3.61
C ARG A 119 -13.76 -3.91 -4.02
N GLN A 120 -12.74 -4.62 -4.52
CA GLN A 120 -12.86 -6.01 -4.93
C GLN A 120 -13.22 -6.90 -3.74
N VAL A 121 -12.52 -6.75 -2.62
CA VAL A 121 -12.77 -7.55 -1.41
C VAL A 121 -14.16 -7.30 -0.84
N ILE A 122 -14.59 -6.03 -0.83
CA ILE A 122 -15.92 -5.65 -0.33
C ILE A 122 -17.01 -6.35 -1.15
N ASN A 123 -16.94 -6.24 -2.47
CA ASN A 123 -17.98 -6.77 -3.35
C ASN A 123 -17.96 -8.30 -3.42
N ALA A 124 -16.77 -8.92 -3.43
CA ALA A 124 -16.63 -10.36 -3.61
C ALA A 124 -16.81 -11.16 -2.31
N TYR A 125 -16.42 -10.59 -1.16
CA TYR A 125 -16.29 -11.36 0.09
C TYR A 125 -17.10 -10.78 1.25
N VAL A 126 -16.99 -9.48 1.51
CA VAL A 126 -17.66 -8.84 2.67
C VAL A 126 -19.18 -8.74 2.45
N LEU A 127 -19.60 -8.41 1.23
CA LEU A 127 -21.01 -8.27 0.85
C LEU A 127 -21.50 -9.45 0.01
N ARG A 128 -20.84 -10.61 0.12
CA ARG A 128 -21.19 -11.79 -0.65
C ARG A 128 -22.64 -12.22 -0.38
N PRO A 129 -23.32 -12.89 -1.33
CA PRO A 129 -24.68 -13.37 -1.14
C PRO A 129 -24.86 -14.20 0.15
N THR A 130 -23.88 -15.05 0.48
CA THR A 130 -23.85 -15.96 1.64
C THR A 130 -23.37 -15.32 2.95
N SER A 131 -23.10 -14.01 2.98
CA SER A 131 -22.66 -13.34 4.22
C SER A 131 -23.76 -13.40 5.28
N LEU A 132 -23.39 -13.89 6.47
CA LEU A 132 -24.29 -14.01 7.62
C LEU A 132 -24.53 -12.64 8.30
N VAL A 133 -23.56 -11.74 8.20
CA VAL A 133 -23.53 -10.49 8.98
C VAL A 133 -23.86 -9.24 8.19
N LYS A 134 -23.90 -9.29 6.84
CA LYS A 134 -24.10 -8.07 6.01
C LYS A 134 -25.38 -7.30 6.34
N GLY A 135 -26.46 -8.02 6.65
CA GLY A 135 -27.78 -7.44 6.93
C GLY A 135 -28.00 -7.12 8.41
N MET A 136 -27.09 -7.52 9.30
CA MET A 136 -27.19 -7.23 10.73
C MET A 136 -26.87 -5.76 11.00
N GLN A 137 -27.55 -5.19 12.00
CA GLN A 137 -27.20 -3.85 12.46
C GLN A 137 -25.83 -3.88 13.12
N VAL A 138 -25.04 -2.83 12.88
CA VAL A 138 -23.69 -2.72 13.44
C VAL A 138 -23.69 -2.82 14.97
N ALA A 139 -24.72 -2.33 15.63
CA ALA A 139 -24.85 -2.44 17.09
C ALA A 139 -25.07 -3.88 17.60
N ASP A 140 -25.64 -4.76 16.77
CA ASP A 140 -26.05 -6.12 17.16
C ASP A 140 -25.00 -7.18 16.80
N ILE A 141 -23.99 -6.83 16.00
CA ILE A 141 -22.95 -7.78 15.58
C ILE A 141 -21.97 -8.05 16.73
N THR A 142 -21.90 -9.31 17.12
CA THR A 142 -21.00 -9.79 18.16
C THR A 142 -19.67 -10.31 17.59
N PRO A 143 -18.65 -10.52 18.44
CA PRO A 143 -17.43 -11.20 18.01
C PRO A 143 -17.69 -12.61 17.45
N LEU A 144 -18.69 -13.33 17.98
CA LEU A 144 -19.04 -14.68 17.54
C LEU A 144 -19.59 -14.68 16.11
N ASP A 145 -20.44 -13.72 15.77
CA ASP A 145 -20.99 -13.60 14.41
C ASP A 145 -19.89 -13.36 13.37
N LEU A 146 -18.92 -12.51 13.72
CA LEU A 146 -17.75 -12.25 12.87
C LEU A 146 -16.81 -13.46 12.78
N MET A 147 -16.72 -14.27 13.83
CA MET A 147 -15.95 -15.53 13.81
C MET A 147 -16.61 -16.55 12.89
N GLN A 148 -17.92 -16.74 12.99
CA GLN A 148 -18.68 -17.62 12.10
C GLN A 148 -18.59 -17.15 10.63
N GLU A 149 -18.69 -15.85 10.39
CA GLU A 149 -18.51 -15.28 9.05
C GLU A 149 -17.09 -15.53 8.50
N ALA A 150 -16.06 -15.39 9.34
CA ALA A 150 -14.67 -15.68 8.96
C ALA A 150 -14.42 -17.17 8.70
N GLN A 151 -15.08 -18.05 9.46
CA GLN A 151 -15.07 -19.51 9.24
C GLN A 151 -15.76 -19.87 7.92
N GLY A 152 -16.95 -19.33 7.66
CA GLY A 152 -17.66 -19.54 6.40
C GLY A 152 -16.85 -19.10 5.17
N LEU A 153 -16.16 -17.95 5.25
CA LEU A 153 -15.21 -17.54 4.21
C LEU A 153 -14.07 -18.55 4.02
N ALA A 154 -13.55 -19.13 5.10
CA ALA A 154 -12.47 -20.12 5.01
C ALA A 154 -12.95 -21.45 4.41
N GLU A 155 -14.12 -21.92 4.81
CA GLU A 155 -14.78 -23.13 4.27
C GLU A 155 -15.12 -22.99 2.79
N GLU A 156 -15.50 -21.78 2.35
CA GLU A 156 -15.67 -21.44 0.92
C GLU A 156 -14.34 -21.29 0.16
N GLY A 157 -13.19 -21.57 0.79
CA GLY A 157 -11.85 -21.52 0.17
C GLY A 157 -11.22 -20.12 0.09
N MET A 158 -11.80 -19.12 0.76
CA MET A 158 -11.41 -17.69 0.68
C MET A 158 -10.44 -17.27 1.80
N VAL A 159 -9.68 -18.23 2.34
CA VAL A 159 -8.75 -18.09 3.48
C VAL A 159 -7.81 -16.88 3.35
N SER A 160 -7.26 -16.64 2.15
CA SER A 160 -6.32 -15.54 1.88
C SER A 160 -6.96 -14.14 1.98
N HIS A 161 -8.29 -14.05 1.91
CA HIS A 161 -9.03 -12.79 1.94
C HIS A 161 -9.59 -12.44 3.32
N VAL A 162 -9.66 -13.40 4.26
CA VAL A 162 -10.16 -13.18 5.64
C VAL A 162 -9.44 -12.01 6.32
N HIS A 163 -8.13 -11.87 6.14
CA HIS A 163 -7.38 -10.74 6.69
C HIS A 163 -7.84 -9.38 6.14
N HIS A 164 -8.19 -9.30 4.85
CA HIS A 164 -8.73 -8.07 4.25
C HIS A 164 -10.15 -7.80 4.75
N CYS A 165 -11.00 -8.82 4.86
CA CYS A 165 -12.33 -8.70 5.45
C CYS A 165 -12.26 -8.15 6.88
N LYS A 166 -11.39 -8.73 7.74
CA LYS A 166 -11.14 -8.23 9.10
C LYS A 166 -10.68 -6.77 9.12
N ALA A 167 -9.82 -6.35 8.19
CA ALA A 167 -9.38 -4.97 8.09
C ALA A 167 -10.54 -4.01 7.76
N ILE A 168 -11.43 -4.41 6.84
CA ILE A 168 -12.62 -3.65 6.43
C ILE A 168 -13.64 -3.58 7.57
N TRP A 169 -13.98 -4.71 8.18
CA TRP A 169 -14.87 -4.75 9.36
C TRP A 169 -14.30 -3.87 10.48
N SER A 170 -13.00 -3.98 10.76
CA SER A 170 -12.37 -3.18 11.82
C SER A 170 -12.47 -1.68 11.51
N ALA A 171 -12.41 -1.26 10.25
CA ALA A 171 -12.58 0.13 9.87
C ALA A 171 -14.00 0.64 10.14
N VAL A 172 -15.02 -0.13 9.76
CA VAL A 172 -16.44 0.20 10.03
C VAL A 172 -16.71 0.25 11.53
N PHE A 173 -16.30 -0.78 12.28
CA PHE A 173 -16.49 -0.79 13.73
C PHE A 173 -15.66 0.26 14.46
N ARG A 174 -14.56 0.75 13.88
CA ARG A 174 -13.83 1.90 14.45
C ARG A 174 -14.67 3.16 14.38
N GLU A 175 -15.36 3.41 13.28
CA GLU A 175 -16.30 4.51 13.16
C GLU A 175 -17.46 4.37 14.15
N ALA A 176 -18.01 3.16 14.29
CA ALA A 176 -19.06 2.86 15.26
C ALA A 176 -18.64 3.07 16.73
N VAL A 177 -17.41 2.72 17.09
CA VAL A 177 -16.87 3.04 18.43
C VAL A 177 -16.70 4.55 18.61
N MET A 178 -16.17 5.24 17.60
CA MET A 178 -15.91 6.68 17.68
C MET A 178 -17.20 7.50 17.77
N SER A 179 -18.28 7.04 17.12
CA SER A 179 -19.61 7.64 17.28
C SER A 179 -20.23 7.27 18.62
N GLY A 180 -19.90 6.12 19.20
CA GLY A 180 -20.51 5.60 20.43
C GLY A 180 -21.69 4.66 20.15
N ALA A 181 -21.84 4.19 18.92
CA ALA A 181 -22.83 3.18 18.53
C ALA A 181 -22.54 1.81 19.14
N VAL A 182 -21.26 1.48 19.34
CA VAL A 182 -20.79 0.30 20.08
C VAL A 182 -19.70 0.71 21.08
N SER A 183 -19.60 0.01 22.20
CA SER A 183 -18.61 0.30 23.25
C SER A 183 -17.20 -0.17 22.91
N VAL A 184 -17.09 -1.24 22.11
CA VAL A 184 -15.84 -1.89 21.73
C VAL A 184 -15.93 -2.37 20.29
N ASN A 185 -14.78 -2.47 19.62
CA ASN A 185 -14.71 -3.02 18.28
C ASN A 185 -14.69 -4.56 18.36
N PRO A 186 -15.76 -5.28 17.95
CA PRO A 186 -15.88 -6.73 18.10
C PRO A 186 -14.80 -7.49 17.31
N VAL A 187 -14.28 -6.93 16.22
CA VAL A 187 -13.20 -7.55 15.43
C VAL A 187 -11.93 -7.75 16.26
N ARG A 188 -11.68 -6.88 17.26
CA ARG A 188 -10.52 -6.99 18.16
C ARG A 188 -10.68 -8.06 19.23
N LEU A 189 -11.90 -8.53 19.45
CA LEU A 189 -12.25 -9.57 20.42
C LEU A 189 -12.38 -10.95 19.77
N MET A 190 -12.27 -11.03 18.44
CA MET A 190 -12.24 -12.30 17.73
C MET A 190 -10.98 -13.07 18.12
N GLU A 191 -11.14 -14.35 18.41
CA GLU A 191 -9.99 -15.23 18.53
C GLU A 191 -9.26 -15.36 17.19
N PRO A 192 -7.93 -15.56 17.20
CA PRO A 192 -7.19 -15.90 16.00
C PRO A 192 -7.82 -17.13 15.35
N LEU A 193 -8.19 -17.00 14.07
CA LEU A 193 -8.66 -18.16 13.34
C LEU A 193 -7.41 -18.96 12.96
N GLU A 194 -7.25 -20.14 13.54
CA GLU A 194 -6.19 -21.09 13.19
C GLU A 194 -6.49 -21.66 11.80
N LEU A 195 -6.16 -20.88 10.79
CA LEU A 195 -6.28 -21.29 9.39
C LEU A 195 -4.96 -21.94 8.99
N GLU A 196 -4.98 -23.25 8.80
CA GLU A 196 -3.88 -23.93 8.14
C GLU A 196 -3.70 -23.33 6.74
N LYS A 197 -2.51 -22.80 6.48
CA LYS A 197 -2.17 -22.39 5.12
C LYS A 197 -1.94 -23.66 4.33
N PRO A 198 -2.65 -23.87 3.21
CA PRO A 198 -2.48 -25.08 2.43
C PRO A 198 -1.02 -25.20 2.00
N GLU A 199 -0.46 -26.40 2.14
CA GLU A 199 0.90 -26.72 1.70
C GLU A 199 1.04 -26.58 0.19
N VAL A 200 -0.05 -26.78 -0.56
CA VAL A 200 -0.10 -26.58 -2.01
C VAL A 200 -1.24 -25.62 -2.35
N ARG A 201 -0.90 -24.55 -3.07
CA ARG A 201 -1.88 -23.61 -3.62
C ARG A 201 -2.14 -23.95 -5.07
N THR A 202 -3.41 -23.88 -5.46
CA THR A 202 -3.79 -23.96 -6.87
C THR A 202 -4.08 -22.55 -7.37
N HIS A 203 -3.37 -22.13 -8.40
CA HIS A 203 -3.61 -20.86 -9.07
C HIS A 203 -4.88 -20.93 -9.93
N GLY A 204 -5.43 -19.77 -10.30
CA GLY A 204 -6.64 -19.71 -11.16
C GLY A 204 -6.46 -20.34 -12.55
N ASN A 205 -5.22 -20.58 -12.99
CA ASN A 205 -4.88 -21.33 -14.21
C ASN A 205 -4.73 -22.84 -13.96
N GLY A 206 -5.07 -23.35 -12.77
CA GLY A 206 -4.93 -24.76 -12.40
C GLY A 206 -3.53 -25.19 -11.98
N ALA A 207 -2.52 -24.32 -12.09
CA ALA A 207 -1.16 -24.65 -11.71
C ALA A 207 -1.02 -24.83 -10.19
N ARG A 208 -0.30 -25.88 -9.78
CA ARG A 208 -0.02 -26.17 -8.37
C ARG A 208 1.31 -25.55 -7.95
N HIS A 209 1.29 -24.88 -6.81
CA HIS A 209 2.44 -24.22 -6.20
C HIS A 209 2.61 -24.69 -4.76
N GLU A 210 3.67 -25.47 -4.51
CA GLU A 210 4.06 -25.88 -3.18
C GLU A 210 4.54 -24.67 -2.36
N LYS A 211 4.21 -24.68 -1.08
CA LYS A 211 4.65 -23.69 -0.12
C LYS A 211 6.17 -23.69 -0.07
N ASP A 212 6.76 -22.50 -0.19
CA ASP A 212 8.20 -22.27 -0.18
C ASP A 212 8.98 -22.81 -1.41
N ARG A 213 8.29 -23.31 -2.46
CA ARG A 213 8.94 -23.69 -3.73
C ARG A 213 9.69 -22.50 -4.33
N VAL A 214 10.91 -22.78 -4.79
CA VAL A 214 11.79 -21.84 -5.50
C VAL A 214 12.39 -22.50 -6.73
N LEU A 215 12.90 -21.70 -7.65
CA LEU A 215 13.54 -22.23 -8.85
C LEU A 215 14.87 -22.89 -8.54
N SER A 216 15.04 -24.12 -9.04
CA SER A 216 16.35 -24.74 -9.14
C SER A 216 17.24 -24.00 -10.15
N PRO A 217 18.57 -24.18 -10.09
CA PRO A 217 19.47 -23.64 -11.10
C PRO A 217 19.14 -24.15 -12.52
N GLU A 218 18.77 -25.42 -12.66
CA GLU A 218 18.39 -26.05 -13.94
C GLU A 218 17.07 -25.50 -14.48
N GLU A 219 16.04 -25.38 -13.62
CA GLU A 219 14.77 -24.74 -13.98
C GLU A 219 15.00 -23.30 -14.47
N SER A 220 15.93 -22.59 -13.82
CA SER A 220 16.31 -21.22 -14.21
C SER A 220 16.91 -21.18 -15.62
N SER A 221 17.84 -22.07 -15.94
CA SER A 221 18.44 -22.15 -17.28
C SER A 221 17.41 -22.55 -18.35
N VAL A 222 16.43 -23.39 -18.01
CA VAL A 222 15.33 -23.75 -18.93
C VAL A 222 14.42 -22.56 -19.20
N ILE A 223 14.00 -21.81 -18.16
CA ILE A 223 13.20 -20.59 -18.32
C ILE A 223 13.95 -19.61 -19.20
N PHE A 224 15.22 -19.35 -18.88
CA PHE A 224 16.05 -18.43 -19.65
C PHE A 224 16.05 -18.79 -21.13
N ARG A 225 16.45 -20.02 -21.46
CA ARG A 225 16.51 -20.49 -22.85
C ARG A 225 15.18 -20.32 -23.59
N LYS A 226 14.09 -20.86 -23.03
CA LYS A 226 12.78 -20.86 -23.69
C LYS A 226 12.21 -19.45 -23.88
N VAL A 227 12.42 -18.56 -22.91
CA VAL A 227 11.90 -17.19 -22.99
C VAL A 227 12.70 -16.35 -24.00
N TYR A 228 13.99 -16.64 -24.20
CA TYR A 228 14.79 -16.00 -25.26
C TYR A 228 14.57 -16.63 -26.65
N GLU A 229 14.06 -17.87 -26.73
CA GLU A 229 13.57 -18.49 -27.97
C GLU A 229 12.17 -17.99 -28.38
N ASP A 230 11.40 -17.42 -27.45
CA ASP A 230 10.09 -16.82 -27.72
C ASP A 230 10.24 -15.41 -28.32
N GLU A 231 10.02 -15.30 -29.62
CA GLU A 231 10.10 -14.04 -30.38
C GLU A 231 9.20 -12.94 -29.80
N ASP A 232 8.01 -13.28 -29.31
CA ASP A 232 7.09 -12.29 -28.75
C ASP A 232 7.58 -11.79 -27.39
N ALA A 233 8.11 -12.68 -26.55
CA ALA A 233 8.72 -12.33 -25.28
C ALA A 233 9.97 -11.46 -25.47
N VAL A 234 10.83 -11.78 -26.44
CA VAL A 234 12.01 -10.97 -26.79
C VAL A 234 11.60 -9.59 -27.30
N ARG A 235 10.71 -9.54 -28.30
CA ARG A 235 10.23 -8.30 -28.92
C ARG A 235 9.56 -7.35 -27.92
N LYS A 236 8.83 -7.89 -26.94
CA LYS A 236 8.19 -7.12 -25.87
C LYS A 236 9.14 -6.74 -24.72
N GLY A 237 10.38 -7.23 -24.72
CA GLY A 237 11.35 -7.02 -23.64
C GLY A 237 11.05 -7.83 -22.36
N ILE A 238 10.22 -8.86 -22.46
CA ILE A 238 9.82 -9.72 -21.34
C ILE A 238 10.95 -10.66 -20.95
N ALA A 239 11.72 -11.16 -21.92
CA ALA A 239 12.91 -11.98 -21.66
C ALA A 239 13.91 -11.26 -20.75
N ASP A 240 14.24 -10.01 -21.09
CA ASP A 240 15.15 -9.18 -20.30
C ASP A 240 14.60 -8.85 -18.91
N LEU A 241 13.28 -8.63 -18.79
CA LEU A 241 12.64 -8.39 -17.50
C LEU A 241 12.68 -9.64 -16.61
N ILE A 242 12.50 -10.83 -17.18
CA ILE A 242 12.62 -12.11 -16.48
C ILE A 242 14.06 -12.33 -16.02
N LEU A 243 15.05 -12.11 -16.89
CA LEU A 243 16.47 -12.15 -16.53
C LEU A 243 16.76 -11.22 -15.35
N LEU A 244 16.32 -9.96 -15.42
CA LEU A 244 16.53 -9.00 -14.35
C LEU A 244 15.83 -9.43 -13.04
N GLY A 245 14.63 -10.01 -13.13
CA GLY A 245 13.89 -10.52 -11.98
C GLY A 245 14.62 -11.69 -11.31
N MET A 246 15.12 -12.64 -12.11
CA MET A 246 15.84 -13.82 -11.66
C MET A 246 17.20 -13.49 -11.03
N SER A 247 17.89 -12.47 -11.53
CA SER A 247 19.18 -12.05 -10.98
C SER A 247 19.04 -11.09 -9.81
N GLN A 248 18.20 -10.06 -9.90
CA GLN A 248 18.16 -8.96 -8.92
C GLN A 248 16.98 -9.02 -7.94
N GLY A 249 16.00 -9.90 -8.14
CA GLY A 249 14.85 -10.02 -7.23
C GLY A 249 14.02 -8.72 -7.07
N LEU A 250 14.08 -7.84 -8.08
CA LEU A 250 13.32 -6.59 -8.09
C LEU A 250 11.82 -6.88 -8.12
N ARG A 251 11.01 -5.97 -7.57
CA ARG A 251 9.57 -6.01 -7.82
C ARG A 251 9.33 -5.64 -9.28
N ILE A 252 8.31 -6.21 -9.92
CA ILE A 252 8.02 -5.93 -11.33
C ILE A 252 7.84 -4.43 -11.61
N ALA A 253 7.16 -3.71 -10.71
CA ALA A 253 6.97 -2.28 -10.82
C ALA A 253 8.27 -1.48 -10.63
N GLU A 254 9.26 -2.01 -9.90
CA GLU A 254 10.59 -1.39 -9.81
C GLU A 254 11.38 -1.66 -11.10
N ALA A 255 11.38 -2.91 -11.58
CA ALA A 255 12.10 -3.34 -12.77
C ALA A 255 11.70 -2.57 -14.03
N VAL A 256 10.39 -2.43 -14.30
CA VAL A 256 9.92 -1.69 -15.49
C VAL A 256 10.11 -0.17 -15.40
N SER A 257 10.52 0.35 -14.23
CA SER A 257 10.61 1.79 -13.96
C SER A 257 12.05 2.30 -13.91
N ILE A 258 13.01 1.44 -14.24
CA ILE A 258 14.43 1.80 -14.27
C ILE A 258 14.66 2.83 -15.37
N ARG A 259 15.38 3.89 -15.00
CA ARG A 259 15.82 4.94 -15.91
C ARG A 259 17.32 4.86 -16.12
N TRP A 260 17.81 5.40 -17.23
CA TRP A 260 19.23 5.39 -17.54
C TRP A 260 20.08 6.15 -16.52
N GLU A 261 19.54 7.23 -15.94
CA GLU A 261 20.20 7.99 -14.88
C GLU A 261 20.31 7.23 -13.54
N ASP A 262 19.52 6.16 -13.37
CA ASP A 262 19.52 5.33 -12.17
C ASP A 262 20.55 4.18 -12.27
N LEU A 263 21.27 4.07 -13.40
CA LEU A 263 22.24 3.01 -13.68
C LEU A 263 23.66 3.56 -13.77
N ASP A 264 24.57 2.95 -13.01
CA ASP A 264 26.01 3.13 -13.17
C ASP A 264 26.60 1.82 -13.70
N LEU A 265 26.79 1.73 -15.02
CA LEU A 265 27.26 0.50 -15.71
C LEU A 265 28.76 0.48 -15.98
N ASP A 266 29.41 1.64 -15.84
CA ASP A 266 30.76 1.90 -16.31
C ASP A 266 31.77 1.97 -15.15
N SER A 267 31.29 1.97 -13.90
CA SER A 267 32.14 1.84 -12.72
C SER A 267 32.65 0.41 -12.51
N GLU A 268 33.72 0.29 -11.69
CA GLU A 268 34.30 -1.00 -11.31
C GLU A 268 33.28 -1.94 -10.65
N LYS A 269 32.30 -1.38 -9.94
CA LYS A 269 31.20 -2.11 -9.30
C LYS A 269 29.87 -1.56 -9.80
N PRO A 270 29.36 -2.04 -10.94
CA PRO A 270 28.13 -1.54 -11.52
C PRO A 270 26.95 -1.58 -10.54
N THR A 271 26.15 -0.51 -10.51
CA THR A 271 25.01 -0.38 -9.60
C THR A 271 23.72 0.06 -10.28
N LEU A 272 22.62 -0.28 -9.61
CA LEU A 272 21.28 0.21 -9.91
C LEU A 272 20.71 0.92 -8.67
N THR A 273 20.28 2.17 -8.84
CA THR A 273 19.48 2.88 -7.86
C THR A 273 18.00 2.65 -8.11
N VAL A 274 17.35 1.87 -7.25
CA VAL A 274 15.89 1.70 -7.27
C VAL A 274 15.25 2.97 -6.72
N ALA A 275 14.94 3.90 -7.61
CA ALA A 275 14.50 5.26 -7.27
C ALA A 275 12.97 5.43 -7.22
N GLY A 276 12.19 4.59 -7.90
CA GLY A 276 10.75 4.81 -8.00
C GLY A 276 10.00 3.72 -8.76
N THR A 277 8.71 3.94 -8.98
CA THR A 277 7.81 3.01 -9.68
C THR A 277 6.82 3.72 -10.60
N LEU A 278 6.51 3.12 -11.74
CA LEU A 278 5.45 3.51 -12.64
C LEU A 278 4.10 3.09 -12.03
N GLN A 279 3.20 4.05 -11.87
CA GLN A 279 1.87 3.82 -11.30
C GLN A 279 0.78 4.43 -12.19
N PRO A 280 -0.37 3.75 -12.33
CA PRO A 280 -1.52 4.33 -13.00
C PRO A 280 -2.14 5.44 -12.15
N VAL A 281 -2.33 6.60 -12.76
CA VAL A 281 -2.98 7.77 -12.17
C VAL A 281 -4.26 8.08 -12.93
N LYS A 282 -5.39 8.06 -12.20
CA LYS A 282 -6.73 8.31 -12.79
C LYS A 282 -6.74 9.63 -13.57
N GLY A 283 -7.16 9.56 -14.83
CA GLY A 283 -7.24 10.71 -15.74
C GLY A 283 -5.90 11.24 -16.26
N ARG A 284 -4.76 10.67 -15.84
CA ARG A 284 -3.41 11.13 -16.24
C ARG A 284 -2.52 10.04 -16.84
N GLY A 285 -3.02 8.81 -16.98
CA GLY A 285 -2.26 7.70 -17.54
C GLY A 285 -1.27 7.12 -16.54
N ILE A 286 -0.17 6.56 -17.03
CA ILE A 286 0.88 5.95 -16.20
C ILE A 286 1.96 7.01 -15.97
N LEU A 287 2.28 7.28 -14.71
CA LEU A 287 3.31 8.25 -14.33
C LEU A 287 4.38 7.56 -13.51
N TRP A 288 5.61 8.07 -13.62
CA TRP A 288 6.71 7.66 -12.75
C TRP A 288 6.59 8.38 -11.41
N HIS A 289 6.70 7.64 -10.31
CA HIS A 289 6.61 8.14 -8.96
C HIS A 289 7.86 7.80 -8.16
N ASP A 290 8.46 8.82 -7.55
CA ASP A 290 9.60 8.65 -6.64
C ASP A 290 9.21 7.76 -5.46
N SER A 291 10.12 6.86 -5.09
CA SER A 291 10.01 6.11 -3.85
C SER A 291 10.07 7.09 -2.67
N PRO A 292 9.33 6.83 -1.57
CA PRO A 292 9.55 7.58 -0.34
C PRO A 292 11.03 7.57 0.03
N LYS A 293 11.53 8.67 0.60
CA LYS A 293 12.95 8.84 0.99
C LYS A 293 13.43 7.89 2.12
N SER A 294 12.66 6.85 2.47
CA SER A 294 13.14 5.81 3.39
C SER A 294 14.06 4.84 2.65
N ASP A 295 15.15 4.43 3.31
CA ASP A 295 16.16 3.50 2.79
C ASP A 295 15.59 2.16 2.31
N ALA A 296 14.45 1.74 2.84
CA ALA A 296 13.77 0.51 2.40
C ALA A 296 13.15 0.63 0.99
N SER A 297 12.79 1.83 0.55
CA SER A 297 12.10 2.08 -0.72
C SER A 297 12.99 2.70 -1.78
N ARG A 298 13.91 3.60 -1.40
CA ARG A 298 14.96 4.10 -2.28
C ARG A 298 16.28 3.47 -1.87
N ARG A 299 16.87 2.66 -2.75
CA ARG A 299 18.07 1.87 -2.45
C ARG A 299 18.99 1.76 -3.66
N THR A 300 20.29 1.70 -3.43
CA THR A 300 21.28 1.36 -4.46
C THR A 300 21.77 -0.06 -4.22
N ILE A 301 21.72 -0.88 -5.26
CA ILE A 301 22.11 -2.29 -5.23
C ILE A 301 23.19 -2.57 -6.29
N PRO A 302 24.12 -3.49 -6.03
CA PRO A 302 25.02 -3.96 -7.07
C PRO A 302 24.24 -4.70 -8.16
N LEU A 303 24.64 -4.53 -9.41
CA LEU A 303 24.13 -5.34 -10.52
C LEU A 303 24.91 -6.66 -10.57
N MET A 304 24.21 -7.75 -10.27
CA MET A 304 24.77 -9.10 -10.25
C MET A 304 24.62 -9.81 -11.61
N GLY A 305 25.66 -10.53 -12.04
CA GLY A 305 25.64 -11.37 -13.24
C GLY A 305 26.03 -10.62 -14.51
N GLN A 306 26.94 -11.22 -15.29
CA GLN A 306 27.45 -10.63 -16.53
C GLN A 306 26.35 -10.48 -17.58
N GLU A 307 25.41 -11.42 -17.63
CA GLU A 307 24.26 -11.42 -18.53
C GLU A 307 23.38 -10.19 -18.35
N VAL A 308 23.22 -9.73 -17.09
CA VAL A 308 22.44 -8.52 -16.79
C VAL A 308 23.16 -7.28 -17.30
N LEU A 309 24.48 -7.22 -17.12
CA LEU A 309 25.30 -6.11 -17.60
C LEU A 309 25.30 -6.05 -19.12
N ASP A 310 25.49 -7.18 -19.79
CA ASP A 310 25.48 -7.28 -21.24
C ASP A 310 24.10 -6.92 -21.81
N MET A 311 23.02 -7.40 -21.19
CA MET A 311 21.66 -7.02 -21.56
C MET A 311 21.44 -5.50 -21.43
N LEU A 312 21.86 -4.88 -20.32
CA LEU A 312 21.69 -3.45 -20.11
C LEU A 312 22.53 -2.60 -21.07
N ARG A 313 23.75 -3.04 -21.40
CA ARG A 313 24.62 -2.41 -22.40
C ARG A 313 24.03 -2.51 -23.80
N ARG A 314 23.58 -3.70 -24.21
CA ARG A 314 22.86 -3.91 -25.47
C ARG A 314 21.65 -2.97 -25.59
N ARG A 315 20.82 -2.87 -24.55
CA ARG A 315 19.66 -1.95 -24.56
C ARG A 315 20.08 -0.47 -24.66
N ARG A 316 21.22 -0.09 -24.10
CA ARG A 316 21.78 1.28 -24.20
C ARG A 316 22.22 1.58 -25.64
N GLU A 317 22.81 0.60 -26.32
CA GLU A 317 23.18 0.67 -27.73
C GLU A 317 21.94 0.73 -28.64
N GLU A 318 20.97 -0.17 -28.46
CA GLU A 318 19.70 -0.19 -29.19
C GLU A 318 18.95 1.16 -29.07
N ARG A 319 18.95 1.76 -27.87
CA ARG A 319 18.40 3.12 -27.66
C ARG A 319 19.09 4.15 -28.52
N THR A 320 20.42 4.11 -28.57
CA THR A 320 21.25 5.09 -29.28
C THR A 320 21.12 4.94 -30.79
N ALA A 321 20.95 3.70 -31.27
CA ALA A 321 20.71 3.38 -32.67
C ALA A 321 19.27 3.67 -33.14
N MET A 322 18.32 3.79 -32.21
CA MET A 322 16.91 3.99 -32.54
C MET A 322 16.65 5.37 -33.18
N PRO A 323 15.97 5.45 -34.34
CA PRO A 323 15.61 6.72 -34.94
C PRO A 323 14.77 7.59 -34.00
N LYS A 324 14.98 8.90 -34.01
CA LYS A 324 14.20 9.84 -33.18
C LYS A 324 12.70 9.72 -33.49
N HIS A 325 11.89 9.74 -32.44
CA HIS A 325 10.44 9.75 -32.56
C HIS A 325 9.94 11.17 -32.86
N HIS A 326 8.88 11.29 -33.67
CA HIS A 326 8.28 12.59 -33.99
C HIS A 326 7.53 13.21 -32.79
N ASP A 327 6.86 12.39 -31.97
CA ASP A 327 6.23 12.81 -30.71
C ASP A 327 7.32 13.02 -29.63
N SER A 328 7.52 14.27 -29.22
CA SER A 328 8.54 14.66 -28.24
C SER A 328 8.37 14.00 -26.87
N LYS A 329 7.13 13.70 -26.45
CA LYS A 329 6.87 13.00 -25.18
C LYS A 329 7.30 11.53 -25.25
N VAL A 330 7.09 10.91 -26.41
CA VAL A 330 7.57 9.54 -26.65
C VAL A 330 9.09 9.53 -26.74
N GLN A 331 9.69 10.55 -27.37
CA GLN A 331 11.14 10.67 -27.43
C GLN A 331 11.76 10.82 -26.04
N GLU A 332 11.22 11.70 -25.19
CA GLU A 332 11.67 11.87 -23.79
C GLU A 332 11.62 10.54 -23.01
N ILE A 333 10.55 9.75 -23.18
CA ILE A 333 10.45 8.43 -22.55
C ILE A 333 11.52 7.47 -23.07
N ARG A 334 11.76 7.43 -24.39
CA ARG A 334 12.81 6.58 -25.01
C ARG A 334 14.21 6.97 -24.54
N ASP A 335 14.45 8.25 -24.29
CA ASP A 335 15.76 8.75 -23.84
C ASP A 335 16.00 8.46 -22.35
N THR A 336 14.93 8.41 -21.54
CA THR A 336 15.00 8.31 -20.08
C THR A 336 14.82 6.89 -19.53
N HIS A 337 13.94 6.06 -20.11
CA HIS A 337 13.57 4.75 -19.54
C HIS A 337 14.29 3.58 -20.24
N VAL A 338 14.65 2.56 -19.46
CA VAL A 338 15.33 1.34 -19.97
C VAL A 338 14.36 0.36 -20.62
N PHE A 339 13.19 0.20 -20.01
CA PHE A 339 12.14 -0.68 -20.50
C PHE A 339 11.01 0.15 -21.10
N LEU A 340 10.58 -0.25 -22.29
CA LEU A 340 9.58 0.43 -23.09
C LEU A 340 8.53 -0.57 -23.54
N SER A 341 7.29 -0.10 -23.66
CA SER A 341 6.28 -0.84 -24.42
C SER A 341 6.68 -0.90 -25.91
N PRO A 342 6.11 -1.83 -26.71
CA PRO A 342 6.36 -1.89 -28.16
C PRO A 342 6.05 -0.60 -28.93
N LYS A 343 5.27 0.33 -28.32
CA LYS A 343 4.95 1.65 -28.88
C LYS A 343 5.92 2.75 -28.43
N GLY A 344 7.04 2.41 -27.77
CA GLY A 344 8.02 3.37 -27.25
C GLY A 344 7.56 4.17 -26.01
N ARG A 345 6.43 3.82 -25.40
CA ARG A 345 5.88 4.48 -24.19
C ARG A 345 6.24 3.71 -22.92
N VAL A 346 6.05 4.35 -21.76
CA VAL A 346 6.22 3.68 -20.46
C VAL A 346 5.36 2.40 -20.37
N PRO A 347 5.90 1.28 -19.87
CA PRO A 347 5.14 0.04 -19.75
C PRO A 347 3.98 0.14 -18.77
N ASN A 348 2.89 -0.57 -19.07
CA ASN A 348 1.82 -0.80 -18.10
C ASN A 348 2.13 -2.09 -17.32
N VAL A 349 2.32 -1.97 -16.00
CA VAL A 349 2.66 -3.10 -15.11
C VAL A 349 1.64 -4.25 -15.20
N ASP A 350 0.34 -3.96 -15.34
CA ASP A 350 -0.69 -5.01 -15.43
C ASP A 350 -0.58 -5.77 -16.76
N ASN A 351 -0.22 -5.10 -17.86
CA ASN A 351 0.03 -5.76 -19.14
C ASN A 351 1.32 -6.58 -19.11
N ILE A 352 2.39 -6.01 -18.56
CA ILE A 352 3.68 -6.73 -18.42
C ILE A 352 3.50 -7.97 -17.55
N ASN A 353 2.72 -7.92 -16.46
CA ASN A 353 2.43 -9.11 -15.66
C ASN A 353 1.70 -10.20 -16.48
N LYS A 354 0.83 -9.82 -17.41
CA LYS A 354 0.16 -10.78 -18.31
C LYS A 354 1.17 -11.37 -19.29
N ASP A 355 1.97 -10.54 -19.93
CA ASP A 355 2.98 -10.99 -20.89
C ASP A 355 4.04 -11.90 -20.23
N VAL A 356 4.49 -11.57 -19.00
CA VAL A 356 5.36 -12.44 -18.19
C VAL A 356 4.69 -13.79 -17.90
N ARG A 357 3.39 -13.79 -17.55
CA ARG A 357 2.66 -15.05 -17.32
C ARG A 357 2.59 -15.87 -18.59
N THR A 358 2.26 -15.27 -19.73
CA THR A 358 2.23 -15.95 -21.02
C THR A 358 3.59 -16.59 -21.34
N ALA A 359 4.69 -15.84 -21.17
CA ALA A 359 6.04 -16.36 -21.42
C ALA A 359 6.41 -17.52 -20.47
N LEU A 360 6.06 -17.41 -19.18
CA LEU A 360 6.32 -18.47 -18.21
C LEU A 360 5.46 -19.72 -18.44
N ASP A 361 4.19 -19.54 -18.80
CA ASP A 361 3.28 -20.63 -19.18
C ASP A 361 3.86 -21.37 -20.42
N GLY A 362 4.28 -20.63 -21.45
CA GLY A 362 4.94 -21.18 -22.64
C GLY A 362 6.27 -21.87 -22.34
N ALA A 363 7.01 -21.38 -21.34
CA ALA A 363 8.22 -22.03 -20.86
C ALA A 363 7.94 -23.35 -20.07
N GLY A 364 6.69 -23.59 -19.66
CA GLY A 364 6.29 -24.76 -18.86
C GLY A 364 6.32 -24.52 -17.36
N PHE A 365 6.29 -23.26 -16.91
CA PHE A 365 6.33 -22.85 -15.49
C PHE A 365 5.07 -22.08 -15.07
N PRO A 366 3.86 -22.63 -15.25
CA PRO A 366 2.61 -21.89 -15.03
C PRO A 366 2.29 -21.59 -13.57
N TRP A 367 3.03 -22.21 -12.65
CA TRP A 367 2.96 -21.93 -11.21
C TRP A 367 3.73 -20.66 -10.83
N LEU A 368 4.67 -20.23 -11.67
CA LEU A 368 5.59 -19.15 -11.35
C LEU A 368 4.99 -17.80 -11.71
N THR A 369 5.29 -16.79 -10.89
CA THR A 369 4.98 -15.39 -11.17
C THR A 369 6.24 -14.56 -11.06
N TYR A 370 6.21 -13.31 -11.54
CA TYR A 370 7.37 -12.42 -11.41
C TYR A 370 7.85 -12.26 -9.96
N HIS A 371 6.92 -12.26 -8.99
CA HIS A 371 7.28 -12.18 -7.57
C HIS A 371 8.00 -13.45 -7.05
N GLY A 372 7.80 -14.59 -7.70
CA GLY A 372 8.50 -15.84 -7.39
C GLY A 372 10.01 -15.74 -7.63
N PHE A 373 10.46 -14.92 -8.59
CA PHE A 373 11.90 -14.67 -8.78
C PHE A 373 12.53 -14.01 -7.56
N ARG A 374 11.85 -13.01 -7.00
CA ARG A 374 12.29 -12.35 -5.77
C ARG A 374 12.36 -13.33 -4.59
N HIS A 375 11.39 -14.22 -4.46
CA HIS A 375 11.43 -15.26 -3.43
C HIS A 375 12.64 -16.18 -3.63
N THR A 376 12.88 -16.62 -4.87
CA THR A 376 14.04 -17.43 -5.25
C THR A 376 15.36 -16.72 -4.89
N VAL A 377 15.53 -15.45 -5.26
CA VAL A 377 16.73 -14.66 -4.91
C VAL A 377 16.89 -14.54 -3.39
N SER A 378 15.80 -14.30 -2.65
CA SER A 378 15.85 -14.24 -1.18
C SER A 378 16.31 -15.56 -0.56
N VAL A 379 15.85 -16.70 -1.08
CA VAL A 379 16.26 -18.03 -0.59
C VAL A 379 17.71 -18.33 -0.96
N ARG A 380 18.14 -17.98 -2.18
CA ARG A 380 19.55 -18.13 -2.60
C ARG A 380 20.49 -17.28 -1.76
N MET A 381 20.14 -16.03 -1.49
CA MET A 381 20.90 -15.16 -0.59
C MET A 381 21.04 -15.79 0.80
N LYS A 382 19.95 -16.33 1.35
CA LYS A 382 19.98 -17.02 2.64
C LYS A 382 20.88 -18.27 2.60
N ALA A 383 20.81 -19.06 1.54
CA ALA A 383 21.63 -20.25 1.35
C ALA A 383 23.13 -19.91 1.22
N ALA A 384 23.46 -18.79 0.56
CA ALA A 384 24.81 -18.26 0.43
C ALA A 384 25.33 -17.56 1.70
N GLY A 385 24.58 -17.58 2.80
CA GLY A 385 25.00 -16.99 4.08
C GLY A 385 24.90 -15.47 4.14
N VAL A 386 24.19 -14.82 3.21
CA VAL A 386 23.97 -13.36 3.25
C VAL A 386 23.17 -13.00 4.50
N PRO A 387 23.65 -12.05 5.33
CA PRO A 387 22.92 -11.63 6.53
C PRO A 387 21.51 -11.13 6.18
N PRO A 388 20.46 -11.49 6.96
CA PRO A 388 19.07 -11.10 6.67
C PRO A 388 18.86 -9.60 6.51
N ILE A 389 19.62 -8.78 7.25
CA ILE A 389 19.59 -7.32 7.16
C ILE A 389 20.10 -6.82 5.79
N VAL A 390 21.18 -7.42 5.27
CA VAL A 390 21.75 -7.11 3.94
C VAL A 390 20.77 -7.54 2.84
N ALA A 391 20.28 -8.77 2.91
CA ALA A 391 19.29 -9.28 1.95
C ALA A 391 18.00 -8.43 1.98
N GLY A 392 17.54 -8.05 3.16
CA GLY A 392 16.39 -7.17 3.34
C GLY A 392 16.60 -5.79 2.74
N ARG A 393 17.79 -5.19 2.88
CA ARG A 393 18.15 -3.91 2.26
C ARG A 393 18.26 -4.03 0.74
N PHE A 394 18.93 -5.06 0.22
CA PHE A 394 19.04 -5.33 -1.22
C PHE A 394 17.66 -5.52 -1.87
N LEU A 395 16.78 -6.27 -1.22
CA LEU A 395 15.44 -6.52 -1.72
C LEU A 395 14.49 -5.33 -1.44
N GLY A 396 14.77 -4.46 -0.46
CA GLY A 396 13.88 -3.36 -0.08
C GLY A 396 12.66 -3.85 0.72
N HIS A 397 12.92 -4.63 1.78
CA HIS A 397 11.94 -4.97 2.81
C HIS A 397 11.79 -3.82 3.81
N THR A 398 10.56 -3.52 4.22
CA THR A 398 10.30 -2.58 5.33
C THR A 398 10.76 -3.20 6.65
N GLU A 399 11.19 -2.38 7.62
CA GLU A 399 11.74 -2.86 8.91
C GLU A 399 10.86 -3.90 9.63
N ALA A 400 9.54 -3.83 9.48
CA ALA A 400 8.60 -4.80 10.06
C ALA A 400 8.74 -6.24 9.50
N VAL A 401 9.27 -6.39 8.28
CA VAL A 401 9.61 -7.71 7.68
C VAL A 401 11.04 -8.11 8.04
N SER A 402 11.90 -7.15 8.41
CA SER A 402 13.34 -7.35 8.65
C SER A 402 13.71 -7.60 10.11
N MET A 403 12.76 -7.59 11.07
CA MET A 403 13.07 -7.83 12.48
C MET A 403 13.15 -9.31 12.85
N LYS A 404 14.38 -9.85 12.83
CA LYS A 404 14.85 -10.82 13.85
C LYS A 404 16.35 -10.72 14.19
N SER A 405 17.04 -9.63 13.83
CA SER A 405 18.41 -9.39 14.31
C SER A 405 18.69 -7.89 14.44
N TYR A 406 18.74 -7.39 15.68
CA TYR A 406 19.31 -6.08 16.00
C TYR A 406 20.82 -6.21 16.14
N SER A 407 21.53 -6.09 15.02
CA SER A 407 22.93 -5.65 14.98
C SER A 407 23.21 -5.14 13.55
N ASP A 408 23.93 -4.03 13.47
CA ASP A 408 24.46 -3.42 12.24
C ASP A 408 23.49 -2.64 11.33
N ARG A 409 23.20 -1.41 11.79
CA ARG A 409 22.66 -0.33 10.95
C ARG A 409 23.59 0.11 9.80
N ASN A 410 24.83 -0.39 9.73
CA ASN A 410 25.82 -0.07 8.67
C ASN A 410 26.04 -1.19 7.63
N SER A 411 25.19 -2.22 7.59
CA SER A 411 25.32 -3.33 6.64
C SER A 411 24.91 -2.91 5.20
N GLU A 412 25.86 -2.77 4.29
CA GLU A 412 25.59 -2.26 2.93
C GLU A 412 25.10 -3.34 1.94
N PRO A 413 24.14 -3.04 1.04
CA PRO A 413 23.73 -3.94 -0.05
C PRO A 413 24.89 -4.46 -0.91
N MET A 414 26.01 -3.72 -0.97
CA MET A 414 27.21 -4.10 -1.72
C MET A 414 27.87 -5.39 -1.20
N ALA A 415 27.63 -5.78 0.05
CA ALA A 415 28.17 -7.03 0.60
C ALA A 415 27.68 -8.28 -0.15
N VAL A 416 26.58 -8.18 -0.90
CA VAL A 416 26.07 -9.27 -1.75
C VAL A 416 27.04 -9.62 -2.89
N LEU A 417 27.91 -8.69 -3.32
CA LEU A 417 28.90 -8.98 -4.38
C LEU A 417 29.84 -10.13 -4.03
N GLY A 418 30.15 -10.35 -2.74
CA GLY A 418 31.03 -11.44 -2.32
C GLY A 418 30.46 -12.84 -2.57
N VAL A 419 29.17 -12.94 -2.88
CA VAL A 419 28.49 -14.19 -3.24
C VAL A 419 27.79 -14.11 -4.60
N ALA A 420 28.07 -13.08 -5.40
CA ALA A 420 27.37 -12.86 -6.67
C ALA A 420 27.48 -14.06 -7.61
N ASP A 421 28.64 -14.72 -7.68
CA ASP A 421 28.84 -15.92 -8.50
C ASP A 421 27.98 -17.11 -8.03
N GLN A 422 27.66 -17.21 -6.75
CA GLN A 422 26.75 -18.22 -6.19
C GLN A 422 25.28 -17.89 -6.44
N LEU A 423 24.97 -16.61 -6.71
CA LEU A 423 23.63 -16.12 -7.02
C LEU A 423 23.36 -16.04 -8.53
N ALA A 424 24.42 -16.03 -9.34
CA ALA A 424 24.38 -15.99 -10.80
C ALA A 424 23.65 -17.22 -11.37
N LEU A 425 23.00 -17.02 -12.52
CA LEU A 425 22.33 -18.11 -13.22
C LEU A 425 23.38 -19.02 -13.87
N PRO A 426 23.26 -20.36 -13.76
CA PRO A 426 24.23 -21.24 -14.42
C PRO A 426 24.04 -21.27 -15.93
N GLY A 427 25.16 -21.15 -16.66
CA GLY A 427 25.29 -21.46 -18.08
C GLY A 427 25.39 -20.24 -18.99
N ALA A 428 26.42 -20.24 -19.85
CA ALA A 428 26.66 -19.21 -20.85
C ALA A 428 25.44 -19.03 -21.78
N VAL A 429 25.00 -17.78 -21.88
CA VAL A 429 23.91 -17.31 -22.71
C VAL A 429 24.30 -17.37 -24.18
N PRO A 430 23.52 -18.01 -25.08
CA PRO A 430 23.65 -17.71 -26.49
C PRO A 430 23.23 -16.25 -26.72
N ALA A 431 24.07 -15.49 -27.43
CA ALA A 431 23.71 -14.13 -27.83
C ALA A 431 22.32 -14.13 -28.49
N PRO A 432 21.42 -13.20 -28.12
CA PRO A 432 20.12 -13.12 -28.77
C PRO A 432 20.33 -12.95 -30.28
N VAL A 433 19.56 -13.69 -31.07
CA VAL A 433 19.60 -13.57 -32.53
C VAL A 433 19.22 -12.12 -32.88
N PRO A 434 20.04 -11.37 -33.64
CA PRO A 434 19.69 -10.02 -34.05
C PRO A 434 18.40 -10.07 -34.89
N ALA A 435 17.51 -9.10 -34.63
CA ALA A 435 16.21 -8.96 -35.30
C ALA A 435 16.33 -8.70 -36.81
#